data_AF-A0AAD8K2J7-F1
#
_entry.id   AF-A0AAD8K2J7-F1
#
_cell.length_a   1.000
_cell.length_b   1.000
_cell.length_c   1.000
_cell.angle_alpha   90.00
_cell.angle_beta   90.00
_cell.angle_gamma   90.00
#
_symmetry.space_group_name_H-M   'P 1'
#
loop_
_entity.id
_entity.type
_entity.pdbx_description
1 polymer ?
#
loop_
_entity_poly.entity_id
_entity_poly.type
_entity_poly.pdbx_seq_one_letter_code
_entity_poly.pdbx_strand_id
1 'polypeptide(L)'
;MGILPKLTNKKGSELDKKRSNLDKKKRSGLDKSFLSITSDQSIKPYILKLIHQVDDKIHGRSNGRYSRLTQQPLKGRAKKGGQRVGEMEVWALEGFGVAYILQEMLTYKSDHIRARQEVLGTDPFNDESVMMLYYAYFF
;
A
#
# COMPACT_ATOMS: atom_id res chain seq x y z
N MET A 1 53.05 59.55 3.83
CA MET A 1 52.75 58.15 4.25
C MET A 1 51.98 58.20 5.56
N GLY A 2 50.65 58.14 5.50
CA GLY A 2 49.79 58.04 6.67
C GLY A 2 48.65 57.08 6.33
N ILE A 3 48.72 55.86 6.84
CA ILE A 3 47.75 54.81 6.56
C ILE A 3 46.57 54.99 7.53
N LEU A 4 45.38 55.27 6.99
CA LEU A 4 44.13 55.31 7.74
C LEU A 4 43.80 53.92 8.34
N PRO A 5 43.44 53.81 9.64
CA PRO A 5 43.08 52.53 10.25
C PRO A 5 41.65 52.12 9.82
N LYS A 6 41.48 50.90 9.32
CA LYS A 6 40.16 50.34 8.99
C LYS A 6 39.37 50.05 10.27
N LEU A 7 38.20 50.69 10.41
CA LEU A 7 37.19 50.34 11.41
C LEU A 7 36.62 48.96 11.10
N THR A 8 37.10 47.92 11.78
CA THR A 8 36.54 46.57 11.64
C THR A 8 35.28 46.45 12.50
N ASN A 9 34.17 46.13 11.85
CA ASN A 9 32.84 46.01 12.47
C ASN A 9 32.80 44.79 13.40
N LYS A 10 33.05 45.01 14.71
CA LYS A 10 33.08 43.97 15.75
C LYS A 10 31.81 43.09 15.77
N LYS A 11 30.64 43.65 15.42
CA LYS A 11 29.35 42.93 15.42
C LYS A 11 29.26 41.83 14.36
N GLY A 12 29.88 42.03 13.18
CA GLY A 12 29.92 41.01 12.13
C GLY A 12 30.74 39.78 12.53
N SER A 13 31.91 40.02 13.14
CA SER A 13 32.79 38.93 13.59
C SER A 13 32.18 38.07 14.71
N GLU A 14 31.34 38.66 15.57
CA GLU A 14 30.60 37.92 16.59
C GLU A 14 29.44 37.10 16.03
N LEU A 15 28.74 37.61 15.02
CA LEU A 15 27.67 36.89 14.36
C LEU A 15 28.21 35.65 13.61
N ASP A 16 29.36 35.77 12.97
CA ASP A 16 30.02 34.62 12.31
C ASP A 16 30.59 33.61 13.31
N LYS A 17 31.10 34.08 14.46
CA LYS A 17 31.46 33.21 15.60
C LYS A 17 30.24 32.50 16.21
N LYS A 18 29.08 33.17 16.28
CA LYS A 18 27.82 32.55 16.75
C LYS A 18 27.27 31.54 15.75
N ARG A 19 27.33 31.83 14.44
CA ARG A 19 26.92 30.90 13.37
C ARG A 19 27.80 29.65 13.36
N SER A 20 29.12 29.81 13.43
CA SER A 20 30.05 28.69 13.51
C SER A 20 29.89 27.85 14.79
N ASN A 21 29.56 28.47 15.93
CA ASN A 21 29.25 27.73 17.17
C ASN A 21 27.87 27.04 17.12
N LEU A 22 26.89 27.62 16.43
CA LEU A 22 25.56 27.03 16.25
C LEU A 22 25.62 25.77 15.36
N ASP A 23 26.43 25.80 14.30
CA ASP A 23 26.67 24.65 13.42
C ASP A 23 27.44 23.54 14.15
N LYS A 24 28.41 23.88 14.99
CA LYS A 24 29.12 22.91 15.85
C LYS A 24 28.18 22.27 16.88
N LYS A 25 27.28 23.06 17.49
CA LYS A 25 26.30 22.55 18.47
C LYS A 25 25.29 21.59 17.83
N LYS A 26 24.79 21.90 16.63
CA LYS A 26 23.87 20.99 15.88
C LYS A 26 24.52 19.67 15.46
N ARG A 27 25.86 19.63 15.28
CA ARG A 27 26.63 18.41 14.99
C ARG A 27 26.89 17.52 16.20
N SER A 28 26.76 18.05 17.43
CA SER A 28 27.08 17.33 18.67
C SER A 28 25.93 16.47 19.22
N GLY A 29 24.70 16.70 18.75
CA GLY A 29 23.50 16.01 19.25
C GLY A 29 22.94 14.92 18.35
N LEU A 30 23.59 14.60 17.22
CA LEU A 30 23.22 13.43 16.44
C LEU A 30 23.95 12.20 16.98
N ASP A 31 23.18 11.22 17.45
CA ASP A 31 23.59 9.83 17.53
C ASP A 31 24.36 9.44 16.26
N LYS A 32 25.65 9.13 16.42
CA LYS A 32 26.58 8.79 15.32
C LYS A 32 26.65 7.29 15.03
N SER A 33 25.80 6.46 15.65
CA SER A 33 25.92 5.00 15.55
C SER A 33 25.72 4.46 14.13
N PHE A 34 24.97 5.18 13.28
CA PHE A 34 24.74 4.79 11.89
C PHE A 34 25.61 5.53 10.86
N LEU A 35 26.46 6.47 11.30
CA LEU A 35 27.26 7.35 10.43
C LEU A 35 28.77 7.13 10.63
N SER A 36 29.21 5.88 10.72
CA SER A 36 30.64 5.54 10.80
C SER A 36 31.32 5.34 9.44
N ILE A 37 30.60 5.52 8.33
CA ILE A 37 31.18 5.41 6.98
C ILE A 37 31.18 6.81 6.37
N THR A 38 32.38 7.32 6.09
CA THR A 38 32.73 8.61 5.44
C THR A 38 32.97 9.83 6.36
N SER A 39 34.08 9.81 7.08
CA SER A 39 34.82 11.05 7.38
C SER A 39 35.42 11.58 6.06
N ASP A 40 34.76 12.54 5.40
CA ASP A 40 35.35 13.80 4.88
C ASP A 40 34.50 14.52 3.81
N GLN A 41 33.37 13.96 3.38
CA GLN A 41 32.41 14.69 2.52
C GLN A 41 31.00 14.53 3.08
N SER A 42 30.43 15.63 3.57
CA SER A 42 29.01 15.74 3.90
C SER A 42 28.20 15.61 2.60
N ILE A 43 27.92 14.39 2.16
CA ILE A 43 26.97 14.12 1.09
C ILE A 43 25.60 14.57 1.61
N LYS A 44 25.08 15.68 1.07
CA LYS A 44 23.70 16.13 1.29
C LYS A 44 22.87 15.64 0.11
N PRO A 45 22.23 14.46 0.19
CA PRO A 45 21.44 13.95 -0.92
C PRO A 45 20.20 14.83 -1.11
N TYR A 46 19.96 15.26 -2.34
CA TYR A 46 18.70 15.88 -2.73
C TYR A 46 17.72 14.77 -3.10
N ILE A 47 16.74 14.52 -2.23
CA ILE A 47 15.72 13.48 -2.42
C ILE A 47 14.40 14.18 -2.76
N LEU A 48 13.81 13.82 -3.89
CA LEU A 48 12.51 14.31 -4.33
C LEU A 48 11.40 13.36 -3.89
N LYS A 49 10.33 13.90 -3.31
CA LYS A 49 9.11 13.13 -3.04
C LYS A 49 8.30 13.00 -4.34
N LEU A 50 8.06 11.77 -4.78
CA LEU A 50 7.20 11.49 -5.93
C LEU A 50 5.72 11.63 -5.56
N ILE A 51 4.89 11.97 -6.54
CA ILE A 51 3.43 12.15 -6.38
C ILE A 51 2.68 10.85 -6.10
N HIS A 52 3.28 9.69 -6.36
CA HIS A 52 2.64 8.38 -6.21
C HIS A 52 2.49 7.98 -4.74
N GLN A 53 1.47 8.52 -4.07
CA GLN A 53 1.15 8.16 -2.69
C GLN A 53 0.54 6.76 -2.59
N VAL A 54 0.69 6.15 -1.40
CA VAL A 54 0.12 4.83 -1.10
C VAL A 54 -1.41 4.89 -0.99
N ASP A 55 -1.94 6.00 -0.49
CA ASP A 55 -3.39 6.21 -0.31
C ASP A 55 -4.17 6.09 -1.64
N ASP A 56 -3.53 6.47 -2.75
CA ASP A 56 -4.08 6.35 -4.11
C ASP A 56 -3.98 4.92 -4.68
N LYS A 57 -3.30 4.00 -4.00
CA LYS A 57 -3.11 2.62 -4.46
C LYS A 57 -3.91 1.59 -3.67
N ILE A 58 -4.20 1.85 -2.39
CA ILE A 58 -4.97 0.91 -1.56
C ILE A 58 -6.43 0.86 -2.04
N HIS A 59 -6.88 -0.35 -2.40
CA HIS A 59 -8.26 -0.63 -2.78
C HIS A 59 -8.59 -2.09 -2.45
N GLY A 60 -9.72 -2.31 -1.78
CA GLY A 60 -10.23 -3.63 -1.42
C GLY A 60 -11.71 -3.75 -1.74
N ARG A 61 -12.15 -4.96 -2.10
CA ARG A 61 -13.54 -5.26 -2.41
C ARG A 61 -13.93 -6.58 -1.76
N SER A 62 -15.08 -6.61 -1.09
CA SER A 62 -15.80 -7.83 -0.71
C SER A 62 -16.88 -8.14 -1.75
N ASN A 63 -17.96 -7.34 -1.80
CA ASN A 63 -19.05 -7.46 -2.77
C ASN A 63 -19.21 -6.17 -3.60
N GLY A 64 -19.79 -6.25 -4.79
CA GLY A 64 -20.00 -5.09 -5.65
C GLY A 64 -20.77 -5.41 -6.94
N ARG A 65 -20.85 -4.43 -7.85
CA ARG A 65 -21.57 -4.60 -9.12
C ARG A 65 -20.82 -5.55 -10.08
N TYR A 66 -21.58 -6.26 -10.90
CA TYR A 66 -21.12 -7.20 -11.92
C TYR A 66 -21.50 -6.72 -13.32
N SER A 67 -20.76 -7.19 -14.32
CA SER A 67 -21.09 -6.95 -15.73
C SER A 67 -22.35 -7.71 -16.13
N ARG A 68 -23.25 -7.09 -16.90
CA ARG A 68 -24.48 -7.75 -17.37
C ARG A 68 -24.19 -8.91 -18.34
N LEU A 69 -23.13 -8.79 -19.15
CA LEU A 69 -22.80 -9.77 -20.18
C LEU A 69 -22.05 -10.97 -19.60
N THR A 70 -20.93 -10.72 -18.94
CA THR A 70 -20.03 -11.79 -18.46
C THR A 70 -20.28 -12.19 -17.02
N GLN A 71 -21.10 -11.43 -16.28
CA GLN A 71 -21.37 -11.69 -14.86
C GLN A 71 -20.11 -11.70 -13.97
N GLN A 72 -19.02 -11.12 -14.50
CA GLN A 72 -17.75 -10.93 -13.81
C GLN A 72 -17.69 -9.58 -13.10
N PRO A 73 -16.87 -9.44 -12.04
CA PRO A 73 -16.63 -8.17 -11.39
C PRO A 73 -16.15 -7.10 -12.37
N LEU A 74 -16.62 -5.87 -12.20
CA LEU A 74 -16.18 -4.74 -13.02
C LEU A 74 -14.67 -4.48 -12.85
N LYS A 75 -14.05 -3.84 -13.85
CA LYS A 75 -12.64 -3.42 -13.80
C LYS A 75 -12.52 -2.00 -13.23
N GLY A 76 -11.44 -1.75 -12.50
CA GLY A 76 -10.98 -0.41 -12.10
C GLY A 76 -11.54 0.10 -10.76
N ARG A 77 -10.73 0.89 -10.05
CA ARG A 77 -11.03 1.41 -8.69
C ARG A 77 -12.31 2.23 -8.64
N ALA A 78 -12.56 3.10 -9.62
CA ALA A 78 -13.71 4.01 -9.64
C ALA A 78 -15.08 3.29 -9.57
N LYS A 79 -15.17 2.07 -10.11
CA LYS A 79 -16.41 1.28 -10.12
C LYS A 79 -16.44 0.21 -9.03
N LYS A 80 -15.59 0.34 -8.00
CA LYS A 80 -15.29 -0.71 -7.01
C LYS A 80 -15.00 -2.04 -7.72
N GLY A 81 -14.13 -1.99 -8.71
CA GLY A 81 -13.77 -3.15 -9.50
C GLY A 81 -13.01 -4.21 -8.70
N GLY A 82 -13.04 -5.44 -9.19
CA GLY A 82 -12.22 -6.54 -8.67
C GLY A 82 -10.82 -6.54 -9.27
N GLN A 83 -9.90 -7.24 -8.61
CA GLN A 83 -8.59 -7.54 -9.17
C GLN A 83 -8.74 -8.66 -10.20
N ARG A 84 -8.01 -8.56 -11.32
CA ARG A 84 -7.98 -9.62 -12.33
C ARG A 84 -6.97 -10.68 -11.88
N VAL A 85 -7.43 -11.92 -11.77
CA VAL A 85 -6.54 -13.08 -11.70
C VAL A 85 -6.12 -13.44 -13.12
N GLY A 86 -4.81 -13.40 -13.38
CA GLY A 86 -4.24 -13.66 -14.70
C GLY A 86 -3.94 -15.14 -14.95
N GLU A 87 -3.71 -15.51 -16.20
CA GLU A 87 -3.30 -16.88 -16.58
C GLU A 87 -2.03 -17.32 -15.85
N MET A 88 -1.07 -16.42 -15.67
CA MET A 88 0.16 -16.71 -14.92
C MET A 88 -0.08 -16.98 -13.43
N GLU A 89 -1.11 -16.35 -12.84
CA GLU A 89 -1.47 -16.58 -11.44
C GLU A 89 -2.18 -17.92 -11.29
N VAL A 90 -3.00 -18.29 -12.27
CA VAL A 90 -3.61 -19.63 -12.37
C VAL A 90 -2.53 -20.70 -12.48
N TRP A 91 -1.54 -20.54 -13.37
CA TRP A 91 -0.43 -21.49 -13.51
C TRP A 91 0.39 -21.63 -12.23
N ALA A 92 0.61 -20.53 -11.50
CA ALA A 92 1.29 -20.58 -10.22
C ALA A 92 0.51 -21.47 -9.23
N LEU A 93 -0.80 -21.27 -9.11
CA LEU A 93 -1.66 -22.04 -8.20
C LEU A 93 -1.79 -23.52 -8.59
N GLU A 94 -1.85 -23.80 -9.90
CA GLU A 94 -1.80 -25.16 -10.43
C GLU A 94 -0.48 -25.85 -10.08
N GLY A 95 0.65 -25.13 -10.22
CA GLY A 95 1.98 -25.62 -9.84
C GLY A 95 2.13 -25.92 -8.34
N PHE A 96 1.41 -25.20 -7.48
CA PHE A 96 1.34 -25.51 -6.05
C PHE A 96 0.40 -26.68 -5.71
N GLY A 97 -0.38 -27.20 -6.66
CA GLY A 97 -1.30 -28.31 -6.44
C GLY A 97 -2.58 -27.93 -5.66
N VAL A 98 -2.94 -26.64 -5.62
CA VAL A 98 -4.05 -26.14 -4.79
C VAL A 98 -5.36 -26.13 -5.58
N ALA A 99 -5.85 -27.31 -5.95
CA ALA A 99 -7.03 -27.48 -6.80
C ALA A 99 -8.30 -26.85 -6.22
N TYR A 100 -8.55 -27.01 -4.91
CA TYR A 100 -9.76 -26.49 -4.27
C TYR A 100 -9.82 -24.96 -4.22
N ILE A 101 -8.69 -24.29 -3.92
CA ILE A 101 -8.65 -22.82 -3.89
C ILE A 101 -8.77 -22.25 -5.30
N LEU A 102 -8.14 -22.90 -6.29
CA LEU A 102 -8.28 -22.49 -7.69
C LEU A 102 -9.74 -22.61 -8.16
N GLN A 103 -10.40 -23.71 -7.83
CA GLN A 103 -11.82 -23.89 -8.12
C GLN A 103 -12.67 -22.82 -7.44
N GLU A 104 -12.45 -22.56 -6.16
CA GLU A 104 -13.20 -21.54 -5.41
C GLU A 104 -13.05 -20.14 -6.03
N MET A 105 -11.83 -19.77 -6.44
CA MET A 105 -11.58 -18.47 -7.04
C MET A 105 -12.22 -18.30 -8.42
N LEU A 106 -12.19 -19.33 -9.27
CA LEU A 106 -12.71 -19.28 -10.63
C LEU A 106 -14.22 -19.51 -10.73
N THR A 107 -14.84 -20.14 -9.73
CA THR A 107 -16.26 -20.50 -9.80
C THR A 107 -17.10 -19.74 -8.78
N TYR A 108 -16.97 -20.10 -7.51
CA TYR A 108 -17.76 -19.59 -6.40
C TYR A 108 -17.60 -18.08 -6.19
N LYS A 109 -16.44 -17.49 -6.51
CA LYS A 109 -16.22 -16.03 -6.33
C LYS A 109 -16.46 -15.19 -7.58
N SER A 110 -16.20 -15.70 -8.78
CA SER A 110 -16.20 -14.88 -10.03
C SER A 110 -17.37 -15.11 -10.98
N ASP A 111 -17.79 -16.35 -11.21
CA ASP A 111 -18.60 -16.67 -12.41
C ASP A 111 -19.99 -17.24 -12.07
N HIS A 112 -20.12 -18.11 -11.06
CA HIS A 112 -21.40 -18.76 -10.78
C HIS A 112 -22.33 -17.88 -9.94
N ILE A 113 -23.40 -17.36 -10.55
CA ILE A 113 -24.38 -16.48 -9.86
C ILE A 113 -25.10 -17.22 -8.73
N ARG A 114 -25.63 -18.42 -8.98
CA ARG A 114 -26.37 -19.21 -7.98
C ARG A 114 -25.50 -19.56 -6.77
N ALA A 115 -24.33 -20.14 -7.03
CA ALA A 115 -23.37 -20.46 -5.98
C ALA A 115 -22.91 -19.24 -5.16
N ARG A 116 -22.84 -18.05 -5.77
CA ARG A 116 -22.58 -16.80 -5.04
C ARG A 116 -23.74 -16.38 -4.15
N GLN A 117 -24.97 -16.55 -4.61
CA GLN A 117 -26.17 -16.19 -3.85
C GLN A 117 -26.38 -17.16 -2.67
N GLU A 118 -26.07 -18.44 -2.84
CA GLU A 118 -26.02 -19.47 -1.79
C GLU A 118 -25.02 -19.08 -0.69
N VAL A 119 -23.77 -18.75 -1.07
CA VAL A 119 -22.73 -18.33 -0.11
C VAL A 119 -23.10 -17.05 0.64
N LEU A 120 -23.85 -16.15 -0.01
CA LEU A 120 -24.31 -14.90 0.60
C LEU A 120 -25.64 -15.07 1.38
N GLY A 121 -26.27 -16.24 1.32
CA GLY A 121 -27.56 -16.50 1.97
C GLY A 121 -28.72 -15.69 1.37
N THR A 122 -28.61 -15.29 0.10
CA THR A 122 -29.58 -14.41 -0.58
C THR A 122 -30.41 -15.11 -1.64
N ASP A 123 -30.44 -16.45 -1.65
CA ASP A 123 -31.25 -17.19 -2.62
C ASP A 123 -32.74 -16.98 -2.34
N PRO A 124 -33.49 -16.30 -3.24
CA PRO A 124 -34.92 -16.07 -3.04
C PRO A 124 -35.77 -17.31 -3.40
N PHE A 125 -35.14 -18.43 -3.74
CA PHE A 125 -35.80 -19.67 -4.19
C PHE A 125 -35.44 -20.90 -3.36
N ASN A 126 -34.65 -20.75 -2.29
CA ASN A 126 -34.07 -21.89 -1.57
C ASN A 126 -34.50 -21.99 -0.09
N ASP A 127 -35.64 -21.41 0.27
CA ASP A 127 -36.26 -21.56 1.60
C ASP A 127 -36.55 -23.04 1.98
N GLU A 128 -36.50 -23.99 1.03
CA GLU A 128 -36.63 -25.43 1.31
C GLU A 128 -35.32 -26.12 1.74
N SER A 129 -34.15 -25.54 1.47
CA SER A 129 -32.86 -26.15 1.84
C SER A 129 -32.63 -26.14 3.37
N VAL A 130 -33.18 -25.15 4.08
CA VAL A 130 -33.16 -25.10 5.55
C VAL A 130 -34.07 -26.18 6.15
N MET A 131 -35.18 -26.52 5.50
CA MET A 131 -36.06 -27.62 5.94
C MET A 131 -35.42 -28.99 5.76
N MET A 132 -34.68 -29.22 4.67
CA MET A 132 -33.98 -30.50 4.46
C MET A 132 -32.88 -30.77 5.50
N LEU A 133 -32.18 -29.74 5.98
CA LEU A 133 -31.22 -29.89 7.07
C LEU A 133 -31.90 -30.10 8.43
N TYR A 134 -33.08 -29.51 8.67
CA TYR A 134 -33.87 -29.77 9.88
C TYR A 134 -34.45 -31.20 9.92
N TYR A 135 -34.92 -31.74 8.80
CA TYR A 135 -35.43 -33.11 8.73
C TYR A 135 -34.31 -34.17 8.86
N ALA A 136 -33.11 -33.89 8.36
CA ALA A 136 -31.95 -34.80 8.52
C ALA A 136 -31.37 -34.80 9.95
N TYR A 137 -31.65 -33.78 10.77
CA TYR A 137 -31.23 -33.71 12.18
C TYR A 137 -32.29 -34.22 13.17
N PHE A 138 -33.48 -34.61 12.70
CA PHE A 138 -34.60 -35.07 13.53
C PHE A 138 -35.10 -36.48 13.16
N PHE A 139 -34.29 -37.28 12.46
CA PHE A 139 -34.51 -38.72 12.27
C PHE A 139 -33.24 -39.52 12.56
#